data_AF-A0A1S4EN21-F1
#
_entry.id   AF-A0A1S4EN21-F1
#
_cell.length_a   1.000
_cell.length_b   1.000
_cell.length_c   1.000
_cell.angle_alpha   90.00
_cell.angle_beta   90.00
_cell.angle_gamma   90.00
#
_symmetry.space_group_name_H-M   'P 1'
#
loop_
_entity.id
_entity.type
_entity.pdbx_description
1 polymer ?
#
loop_
_entity_poly.entity_id
_entity_poly.type
_entity_poly.pdbx_seq_one_letter_code
_entity_poly.pdbx_strand_id
1 'polypeptide(L)'
;MPVPDWSHLGAHGVHPSQQAGLGSWVACSFGHVPPNAVKVGRDEDGGMTYVGRAWHEEDLVPAKVAPTHQGAFVAHSGLEHSKFDYEVFTIEGSRVAWQKPSTDEVVPPNALVVGHTRYGEPLYAGRALHEATDRTT
;
A
#
# COMPACT_ATOMS: atom_id res chain seq x y z
N MET A 1 -4.97 20.55 19.33
CA MET A 1 -5.06 21.04 17.95
C MET A 1 -6.32 20.42 17.36
N PRO A 2 -7.38 21.19 17.03
CA PRO A 2 -8.63 20.60 16.54
C PRO A 2 -8.52 20.20 15.06
N VAL A 3 -9.26 19.15 14.70
CA VAL A 3 -9.40 18.64 13.32
C VAL A 3 -10.23 19.62 12.46
N PRO A 4 -9.95 19.81 11.16
CA PRO A 4 -10.72 20.69 10.30
C PRO A 4 -12.14 20.16 10.00
N ASP A 5 -13.11 21.07 9.92
CA ASP A 5 -14.49 20.83 9.51
C ASP A 5 -14.63 21.05 7.99
N TRP A 6 -15.18 20.06 7.29
CA TRP A 6 -15.27 20.01 5.82
C TRP A 6 -16.69 20.22 5.28
N SER A 7 -17.60 20.79 6.08
CA SER A 7 -19.02 20.95 5.76
C SER A 7 -19.37 21.98 4.66
N HIS A 8 -18.39 22.59 3.97
CA HIS A 8 -18.64 23.69 3.03
C HIS A 8 -18.24 23.45 1.56
N LEU A 9 -17.71 22.27 1.19
CA LEU A 9 -17.39 21.99 -0.22
C LEU A 9 -18.50 21.17 -0.88
N GLY A 10 -19.35 21.87 -1.64
CA GLY A 10 -20.49 21.31 -2.36
C GLY A 10 -20.10 20.49 -3.60
N ALA A 11 -20.46 19.21 -3.55
CA ALA A 11 -20.98 18.36 -4.62
C ALA A 11 -20.36 18.43 -6.03
N HIS A 12 -19.36 17.59 -6.29
CA HIS A 12 -19.29 16.74 -7.48
C HIS A 12 -18.48 15.47 -7.14
N GLY A 13 -19.16 14.31 -7.19
CA GLY A 13 -18.52 12.99 -7.24
C GLY A 13 -18.47 12.22 -5.92
N VAL A 14 -19.58 11.53 -5.61
CA VAL A 14 -19.66 10.30 -4.80
C VAL A 14 -18.70 10.18 -3.59
N HIS A 15 -19.23 10.53 -2.41
CA HIS A 15 -18.76 9.98 -1.14
C HIS A 15 -19.80 8.97 -0.65
N PRO A 16 -19.53 7.67 -0.76
CA PRO A 16 -19.83 6.79 0.36
C PRO A 16 -18.75 5.72 0.59
N SER A 17 -18.47 5.49 1.88
CA SER A 17 -17.66 4.40 2.44
C SER A 17 -16.15 4.63 2.25
N GLN A 18 -15.39 5.03 3.29
CA GLN A 18 -14.92 4.04 4.29
C GLN A 18 -15.33 2.65 3.84
N GLN A 19 -14.63 2.06 2.85
CA GLN A 19 -14.82 0.64 2.57
C GLN A 19 -14.67 -0.05 3.93
N ALA A 20 -15.78 -0.56 4.46
CA ALA A 20 -15.79 -1.55 5.51
C ALA A 20 -15.20 -2.82 4.88
N GLY A 21 -13.91 -2.75 4.57
CA GLY A 21 -13.13 -3.84 4.05
C GLY A 21 -12.89 -4.82 5.18
N LEU A 22 -12.62 -6.07 4.82
CA LEU A 22 -12.24 -7.13 5.75
C LEU A 22 -10.96 -6.81 6.56
N GLY A 23 -10.33 -5.65 6.35
CA GLY A 23 -9.04 -5.31 6.92
C GLY A 23 -8.92 -3.87 7.42
N SER A 24 -7.84 -3.60 8.14
CA SER A 24 -7.55 -2.33 8.78
C SER A 24 -6.10 -1.88 8.52
N TRP A 25 -5.87 -0.57 8.55
CA TRP A 25 -4.55 0.02 8.49
C TRP A 25 -4.04 0.27 9.91
N VAL A 26 -2.88 -0.30 10.24
CA VAL A 26 -2.29 -0.19 11.57
C VAL A 26 -0.99 0.58 11.49
N ALA A 27 -0.92 1.72 12.17
CA ALA A 27 0.29 2.53 12.27
C ALA A 27 1.42 1.73 12.93
N CYS A 28 2.59 1.74 12.31
CA CYS A 28 3.78 0.98 12.70
C CYS A 28 5.05 1.79 12.40
N SER A 29 6.16 1.36 12.99
CA SER A 29 7.45 1.99 12.75
C SER A 29 8.60 1.01 12.93
N PHE A 30 9.76 1.34 12.34
CA PHE A 30 11.05 0.65 12.60
C PHE A 30 11.02 -0.89 12.44
N GLY A 31 10.36 -1.39 11.41
CA GLY A 31 10.25 -2.82 11.12
C GLY A 31 9.15 -3.55 11.90
N HIS A 32 8.41 -2.86 12.77
CA HIS A 32 7.25 -3.45 13.43
C HIS A 32 6.19 -3.88 12.41
N VAL A 33 5.63 -5.07 12.61
CA VAL A 33 4.54 -5.64 11.82
C VAL A 33 3.50 -6.25 12.77
N PRO A 34 2.23 -5.85 12.67
CA PRO A 34 1.18 -6.35 13.54
C PRO A 34 0.78 -7.79 13.18
N PRO A 35 0.12 -8.52 14.09
CA PRO A 35 -0.58 -9.75 13.74
C PRO A 35 -1.53 -9.56 12.56
N ASN A 36 -1.77 -10.63 11.82
CA ASN A 36 -2.67 -10.66 10.65
C ASN A 36 -2.28 -9.74 9.48
N ALA A 37 -1.04 -9.24 9.46
CA ALA A 37 -0.52 -8.49 8.33
C ALA A 37 -0.52 -9.32 7.04
N VAL A 38 -0.93 -8.70 5.93
CA VAL A 38 -1.00 -9.35 4.63
C VAL A 38 0.41 -9.49 4.04
N LYS A 39 0.87 -10.74 3.92
CA LYS A 39 2.15 -11.09 3.27
C LYS A 39 2.01 -11.00 1.76
N VAL A 40 2.96 -10.34 1.11
CA VAL A 40 2.95 -10.13 -0.35
C VAL A 40 4.04 -10.89 -1.09
N GLY A 41 5.13 -11.23 -0.41
CA GLY A 41 6.24 -11.95 -1.02
C GLY A 41 7.44 -12.08 -0.10
N ARG A 42 8.60 -12.24 -0.73
CA ARG A 42 9.91 -12.22 -0.09
C ARG A 42 10.83 -11.28 -0.85
N ASP A 43 11.71 -10.62 -0.13
CA ASP A 43 12.81 -9.85 -0.71
C ASP A 43 13.95 -10.77 -1.15
N GLU A 44 14.96 -10.21 -1.83
CA GLU A 44 16.13 -10.96 -2.32
C GLU A 44 16.93 -11.64 -1.20
N ASP A 45 16.94 -11.05 -0.01
CA ASP A 45 17.56 -11.60 1.20
C ASP A 45 16.74 -12.75 1.85
N GLY A 46 15.58 -13.07 1.28
CA GLY A 46 14.63 -14.06 1.79
C GLY A 46 13.69 -13.52 2.88
N GLY A 47 13.83 -12.26 3.29
CA GLY A 47 12.98 -11.57 4.25
C GLY A 47 11.54 -11.44 3.77
N MET A 48 10.57 -11.59 4.68
CA MET A 48 9.14 -11.48 4.33
C MET A 48 8.74 -10.03 4.09
N THR A 49 7.93 -9.79 3.07
CA THR A 49 7.39 -8.45 2.76
C THR A 49 5.88 -8.39 2.95
N TYR A 50 5.38 -7.21 3.32
CA TYR A 50 3.97 -6.99 3.67
C TYR A 50 3.38 -5.79 2.92
N VAL A 51 2.05 -5.78 2.79
CA VAL A 51 1.32 -4.61 2.27
C VAL A 51 1.44 -3.47 3.29
N GLY A 52 1.99 -2.35 2.87
CA GLY A 52 1.90 -1.11 3.63
C GLY A 52 1.62 0.10 2.76
N ARG A 53 1.59 1.24 3.42
CA ARG A 53 1.54 2.57 2.81
C ARG A 53 2.28 3.56 3.69
N ALA A 54 2.79 4.63 3.10
CA ALA A 54 3.48 5.69 3.83
C ALA A 54 3.31 7.03 3.13
N TRP A 55 3.40 8.12 3.90
CA TRP A 55 3.36 9.46 3.35
C TRP A 55 4.68 9.80 2.65
N HIS A 56 4.56 10.33 1.43
CA HIS A 56 5.68 10.87 0.65
C HIS A 56 5.18 12.10 -0.12
N GLU A 57 5.75 13.27 0.15
CA GLU A 57 5.41 14.51 -0.56
C GLU A 57 3.90 14.79 -0.66
N GLU A 58 3.19 14.67 0.46
CA GLU A 58 1.73 14.88 0.57
C GLU A 58 0.86 13.80 -0.12
N ASP A 59 1.49 12.79 -0.73
CA ASP A 59 0.80 11.62 -1.25
C ASP A 59 0.87 10.48 -0.22
N LEU A 60 -0.23 9.74 -0.07
CA LEU A 60 -0.25 8.49 0.69
C LEU A 60 0.02 7.34 -0.28
N VAL A 61 1.26 6.87 -0.32
CA VAL A 61 1.76 5.99 -1.38
C VAL A 61 1.83 4.53 -0.90
N PRO A 62 1.48 3.55 -1.73
CA PRO A 62 1.75 2.14 -1.45
C PRO A 62 3.22 1.88 -1.12
N ALA A 63 3.46 1.02 -0.15
CA ALA A 63 4.80 0.70 0.34
C ALA A 63 5.01 -0.80 0.48
N LYS A 64 6.22 -1.26 0.13
CA LYS A 64 6.75 -2.57 0.52
C LYS A 64 7.25 -2.46 1.96
N VAL A 65 6.64 -3.15 2.91
CA VAL A 65 7.15 -3.19 4.30
C VAL A 65 8.10 -4.38 4.43
N ALA A 66 9.34 -4.12 4.79
CA ALA A 66 10.38 -5.15 4.94
C ALA A 66 11.01 -5.07 6.34
N PRO A 67 10.56 -5.91 7.30
CA PRO A 67 11.03 -5.88 8.68
C PRO A 67 12.52 -6.16 8.85
N THR A 68 13.10 -6.99 7.98
CA THR A 68 14.54 -7.29 7.95
C THR A 68 15.38 -6.04 7.68
N HIS A 69 14.82 -5.07 6.97
CA HIS A 69 15.42 -3.77 6.69
C HIS A 69 14.87 -2.64 7.57
N GLN A 70 14.12 -2.97 8.62
CA GLN A 70 13.62 -2.04 9.65
C GLN A 70 12.74 -0.89 9.12
N GLY A 71 12.06 -1.07 7.99
CA GLY A 71 11.27 0.02 7.41
C GLY A 71 10.32 -0.40 6.30
N ALA A 72 9.71 0.63 5.69
CA ALA A 72 8.90 0.53 4.50
C ALA A 72 9.53 1.33 3.35
N PHE A 73 9.22 0.93 2.12
CA PHE A 73 9.84 1.46 0.92
C PHE A 73 8.76 1.88 -0.07
N VAL A 74 8.75 3.16 -0.45
CA VAL A 74 7.81 3.71 -1.44
C VAL A 74 8.54 3.94 -2.75
N ALA A 75 7.93 3.54 -3.86
CA ALA A 75 8.40 3.88 -5.19
C ALA A 75 7.80 5.22 -5.60
N HIS A 76 8.63 6.25 -5.78
CA HIS A 76 8.21 7.58 -6.18
C HIS A 76 9.23 8.21 -7.13
N SER A 77 8.76 8.76 -8.25
CA SER A 77 9.59 9.37 -9.30
C SER A 77 10.74 8.49 -9.81
N GLY A 78 10.52 7.18 -9.91
CA GLY A 78 11.52 6.20 -10.39
C GLY A 78 12.58 5.81 -9.37
N LEU A 79 12.47 6.29 -8.12
CA LEU A 79 13.36 5.95 -7.01
C LEU A 79 12.60 5.24 -5.89
N GLU A 80 13.33 4.47 -5.10
CA GLU A 80 12.84 3.90 -3.86
C GLU A 80 13.23 4.81 -2.68
N HIS A 81 12.26 5.10 -1.80
CA HIS A 81 12.47 5.95 -0.63
C HIS A 81 12.14 5.20 0.66
N SER A 82 13.09 5.16 1.59
CA SER A 82 12.89 4.56 2.91
C SER A 82 11.97 5.39 3.79
N LYS A 83 11.08 4.70 4.53
CA LYS A 83 10.09 5.26 5.44
C LYS A 83 10.13 4.49 6.75
N PHE A 84 10.33 5.21 7.84
CA PHE A 84 10.39 4.61 9.19
C PHE A 84 9.05 4.66 9.92
N ASP A 85 8.15 5.56 9.51
CA ASP A 85 6.75 5.61 9.91
C ASP A 85 5.88 5.21 8.73
N TYR A 86 4.98 4.25 8.96
CA TYR A 86 4.15 3.66 7.91
C TYR A 86 2.92 3.00 8.51
N GLU A 87 1.97 2.59 7.66
CA GLU A 87 0.83 1.77 8.06
C GLU A 87 0.92 0.41 7.38
N VAL A 88 0.58 -0.65 8.11
CA VAL A 88 0.53 -2.03 7.60
C VAL A 88 -0.93 -2.46 7.46
N PHE A 89 -1.27 -3.10 6.35
CA PHE A 89 -2.62 -3.63 6.15
C PHE A 89 -2.78 -4.98 6.84
N THR A 90 -3.78 -5.11 7.70
CA THR A 90 -4.18 -6.35 8.39
C THR A 90 -5.55 -6.80 7.93
N ILE A 91 -5.83 -8.10 7.94
CA ILE A 91 -7.15 -8.66 7.61
C ILE A 91 -7.54 -9.75 8.60
N GLU A 92 -8.77 -9.72 9.10
CA GLU A 92 -9.30 -10.82 9.91
C GLU A 92 -9.87 -11.91 9.00
N GLY A 93 -9.33 -13.13 9.10
CA GLY A 93 -9.73 -14.27 8.29
C GLY A 93 -9.05 -14.31 6.91
N SER A 94 -8.37 -15.42 6.61
CA SER A 94 -7.58 -15.60 5.39
C SER A 94 -8.44 -15.72 4.12
N ARG A 95 -8.82 -14.59 3.50
CA ARG A 95 -9.42 -14.58 2.15
C ARG A 95 -8.97 -13.39 1.29
N VAL A 96 -7.65 -13.20 1.13
CA VAL A 96 -7.13 -12.36 0.02
C VAL A 96 -6.54 -13.28 -1.03
N ALA A 97 -7.01 -13.15 -2.27
CA ALA A 97 -6.43 -13.83 -3.42
C ALA A 97 -5.90 -12.79 -4.40
N TRP A 98 -4.68 -13.01 -4.90
CA TRP A 98 -4.15 -12.23 -6.00
C TRP A 98 -4.82 -12.65 -7.30
N GLN A 99 -5.57 -11.75 -7.91
CA GLN A 99 -6.18 -11.98 -9.21
C GLN A 99 -5.23 -11.48 -10.31
N LYS A 100 -4.97 -12.31 -11.33
CA LYS A 100 -4.33 -11.82 -12.56
C LYS A 100 -5.33 -10.90 -13.28
N PRO A 101 -4.92 -9.72 -13.78
CA PRO A 101 -5.77 -8.92 -14.64
C PRO A 101 -6.28 -9.77 -15.81
N SER A 102 -7.54 -9.63 -16.20
CA SER A 102 -8.09 -10.28 -17.41
C SER A 102 -7.50 -9.71 -18.71
N THR A 103 -6.99 -8.49 -18.63
CA THR A 103 -6.34 -7.66 -19.66
C THR A 103 -5.51 -6.57 -18.95
N ASP A 104 -4.47 -6.02 -19.59
CA ASP A 104 -3.51 -5.08 -18.96
C ASP A 104 -4.11 -3.78 -18.39
N GLU A 105 -5.35 -3.46 -18.72
CA GLU A 105 -5.96 -2.14 -18.42
C GLU A 105 -7.12 -2.17 -17.42
N VAL A 106 -7.49 -3.34 -16.87
CA VAL A 106 -8.67 -3.42 -16.00
C VAL A 106 -8.27 -3.81 -14.57
N VAL A 107 -8.25 -2.80 -13.69
CA VAL A 107 -8.21 -3.00 -12.24
C VAL A 107 -9.54 -3.65 -11.81
N PRO A 108 -9.52 -4.79 -11.09
CA PRO A 108 -10.76 -5.43 -10.65
C PRO A 108 -11.64 -4.48 -9.80
N PRO A 109 -12.97 -4.52 -9.90
CA PRO A 109 -13.88 -3.65 -9.14
C PRO A 109 -13.71 -3.70 -7.60
N ASN A 110 -13.04 -4.74 -7.09
CA ASN A 110 -12.76 -5.00 -5.69
C ASN A 110 -11.27 -4.88 -5.34
N ALA A 111 -10.46 -4.24 -6.19
CA ALA A 111 -9.05 -4.02 -5.90
C ALA A 111 -8.88 -3.18 -4.64
N LEU A 112 -7.93 -3.59 -3.80
CA LEU A 112 -7.58 -2.87 -2.57
C LEU A 112 -6.97 -1.51 -2.93
N VAL A 113 -7.68 -0.43 -2.61
CA VAL A 113 -7.11 0.93 -2.60
C VAL A 113 -6.18 1.02 -1.41
N VAL A 114 -4.90 1.22 -1.68
CA VAL A 114 -3.83 1.31 -0.67
C VAL A 114 -3.49 2.75 -0.33
N GLY A 115 -3.70 3.67 -1.26
CA GLY A 115 -3.26 5.05 -1.11
C GLY A 115 -4.07 6.03 -1.93
N HIS A 116 -3.64 7.29 -1.90
CA HIS A 116 -4.16 8.35 -2.75
C HIS A 116 -3.08 9.40 -3.01
N THR A 117 -3.13 10.03 -4.18
CA THR A 117 -2.35 11.25 -4.45
C THR A 117 -2.92 12.43 -3.66
N ARG A 118 -2.17 13.52 -3.54
CA ARG A 118 -2.59 14.78 -2.91
C ARG A 118 -3.86 15.38 -3.53
N TYR A 119 -4.16 15.00 -4.77
CA TYR A 119 -5.35 15.41 -5.51
C TYR A 119 -6.54 14.45 -5.32
N GLY A 120 -6.36 13.38 -4.53
CA GLY A 120 -7.40 12.41 -4.21
C GLY A 120 -7.51 11.25 -5.20
N GLU A 121 -6.57 11.09 -6.14
CA GLU A 121 -6.60 9.98 -7.10
C GLU A 121 -6.19 8.68 -6.40
N PRO A 122 -6.98 7.60 -6.52
CA PRO A 122 -6.72 6.36 -5.79
C PRO A 122 -5.47 5.63 -6.31
N LEU A 123 -4.68 5.10 -5.37
CA LEU A 123 -3.54 4.22 -5.65
C LEU A 123 -3.86 2.80 -5.18
N TYR A 124 -3.61 1.80 -6.04
CA TYR A 124 -3.97 0.41 -5.80
C TYR A 124 -2.75 -0.47 -5.49
N ALA A 125 -2.94 -1.56 -4.75
CA ALA A 125 -1.92 -2.60 -4.61
C ALA A 125 -1.73 -3.36 -5.93
N GLY A 126 -0.54 -3.25 -6.53
CA GLY A 126 -0.07 -4.13 -7.60
C GLY A 126 1.10 -4.98 -7.13
N ARG A 127 1.34 -6.11 -7.81
CA ARG A 127 2.61 -6.85 -7.72
C ARG A 127 3.14 -7.09 -9.12
N ALA A 128 4.41 -6.82 -9.34
CA ALA A 128 5.12 -7.19 -10.55
C ALA A 128 6.25 -8.17 -10.18
N LEU A 129 6.50 -9.16 -11.03
CA LEU A 129 7.72 -9.94 -10.94
C LEU A 129 8.81 -9.11 -11.64
N HIS A 130 9.80 -8.63 -10.90
CA HIS A 130 10.97 -8.03 -11.49
C HIS A 130 11.96 -9.16 -11.80
N GLU A 131 12.19 -9.45 -13.08
CA GLU A 131 13.24 -10.39 -13.47
C GLU A 131 14.59 -9.78 -13.09
N ALA A 132 15.31 -10.44 -12.18
CA ALA A 132 16.70 -10.11 -11.91
C ALA A 132 17.46 -10.20 -13.24
N THR A 133 17.90 -9.05 -13.75
CA THR A 133 18.71 -9.00 -14.97
C THR A 133 20.04 -9.66 -14.65
N ASP A 134 20.25 -10.86 -15.17
CA ASP A 134 21.56 -11.51 -15.18
C ASP A 134 22.45 -10.74 -16.18
N ARG A 135 23.11 -9.69 -15.69
CA ARG A 135 24.17 -9.01 -16.46
C ARG A 135 25.44 -9.87 -16.39
N THR A 136 25.54 -10.83 -17.30
CA THR A 136 26.86 -11.30 -17.76
C THR A 136 27.31 -10.39 -18.90
N THR A 137 28.55 -9.91 -18.79
CA THR A 137 29.23 -9.05 -19.79
C THR A 137 29.70 -9.90 -20.97
#